data_AF-A0A7K1VIR0-F1
#
_entry.id   AF-A0A7K1VIR0-F1
#
_cell.length_a   1.000
_cell.length_b   1.000
_cell.length_c   1.000
_cell.angle_alpha   90.00
_cell.angle_beta   90.00
_cell.angle_gamma   90.00
#
_symmetry.space_group_name_H-M   'P 1'
#
loop_
_entity.id
_entity.type
_entity.pdbx_description
1 polymer ?
#
loop_
_entity_poly.entity_id
_entity_poly.type
_entity_poly.pdbx_seq_one_letter_code
_entity_poly.pdbx_strand_id
1 'polypeptide(L)'
;MTQARSLRDVPATATGVVSALLDVDEDDLTIHLAYELPAEVAAAWREAESLRTQAEEAESRAALLRREAVRGLLSQTHMSQAEAGVVLGLSKQRVQQLAS
;
A
#
# COMPACT_ATOMS: atom_id res chain seq x y z
N MET A 1 -1.16 37.03 15.63
CA MET A 1 -0.42 35.76 15.79
C MET A 1 -1.40 34.74 16.32
N THR A 2 -1.74 33.71 15.56
CA THR A 2 -2.55 32.58 16.05
C THR A 2 -1.67 31.35 16.19
N GLN A 3 -1.97 30.52 17.19
CA GLN A 3 -1.21 29.33 17.51
C GLN A 3 -2.18 28.19 17.76
N ALA A 4 -2.00 27.08 17.07
CA ALA A 4 -2.68 25.81 17.33
C ALA A 4 -1.78 24.93 18.21
N ARG A 5 -2.36 24.26 19.22
CA ARG A 5 -1.62 23.35 20.12
C ARG A 5 -1.46 21.95 19.50
N SER A 6 -2.25 21.64 18.48
CA SER A 6 -2.25 20.39 17.73
C SER A 6 -2.44 20.68 16.24
N LEU A 7 -1.81 19.87 15.37
CA LEU A 7 -2.06 19.92 13.93
C LEU A 7 -3.54 19.71 13.57
N ARG A 8 -4.30 19.04 14.45
CA ARG A 8 -5.76 18.85 14.29
C ARG A 8 -6.56 20.15 14.42
N ASP A 9 -6.02 21.13 15.14
CA ASP A 9 -6.70 22.40 15.39
C ASP A 9 -6.34 23.46 14.33
N VAL A 10 -5.33 23.19 13.48
CA VAL A 10 -4.84 24.10 12.45
C VAL A 10 -5.92 24.47 11.44
N PRO A 11 -6.77 23.55 10.92
CA PRO A 11 -7.83 23.92 9.99
C PRO A 11 -8.79 24.96 10.56
N ALA A 12 -9.37 24.70 11.73
CA ALA A 12 -10.32 25.62 12.37
C ALA A 12 -9.67 26.96 12.75
N THR A 13 -8.42 26.92 13.24
CA THR A 13 -7.68 28.14 13.59
C THR A 13 -7.34 28.97 12.35
N ALA A 14 -7.00 28.33 11.23
CA ALA A 14 -6.71 29.00 9.97
C ALA A 14 -7.97 29.63 9.38
N THR A 15 -9.09 28.89 9.36
CA THR A 15 -10.38 29.39 8.84
C THR A 15 -10.85 30.63 9.59
N GLY A 16 -10.90 30.59 10.92
CA GLY A 16 -11.33 31.75 11.70
C GLY A 16 -10.44 32.98 11.52
N VAL A 17 -9.13 32.80 11.30
CA VAL A 17 -8.21 33.92 11.02
C VAL A 17 -8.43 34.51 9.64
N VAL A 18 -8.58 33.67 8.62
CA VAL A 18 -8.78 34.11 7.25
C VAL A 18 -10.13 34.81 7.09
N SER A 19 -11.20 34.25 7.68
CA SER A 19 -12.53 34.89 7.74
C SER A 19 -12.46 36.26 8.40
N ALA A 20 -11.85 36.37 9.59
CA ALA A 20 -11.73 37.65 10.29
C ALA A 20 -10.84 38.67 9.55
N LEU A 21 -9.83 38.21 8.81
CA LEU A 21 -8.94 39.08 8.04
C LEU A 21 -9.59 39.60 6.74
N LEU A 22 -10.39 38.76 6.09
CA LEU A 22 -11.01 39.06 4.80
C LEU A 22 -12.43 39.62 4.91
N ASP A 23 -13.01 39.62 6.12
CA ASP A 23 -14.40 40.03 6.40
C ASP A 23 -15.43 39.27 5.55
N VAL A 24 -15.26 37.95 5.50
CA VAL A 24 -16.15 37.01 4.80
C VAL A 24 -16.55 35.87 5.73
N ASP A 25 -17.73 35.30 5.51
CA ASP A 25 -18.21 34.16 6.28
C ASP A 25 -17.31 32.93 6.06
N GLU A 26 -17.13 32.11 7.10
CA GLU A 26 -16.31 30.90 7.02
C GLU A 26 -16.85 29.89 5.99
N ASP A 27 -18.17 29.87 5.78
CA ASP A 27 -18.84 28.99 4.82
C ASP A 27 -18.52 29.36 3.35
N ASP A 28 -18.05 30.59 3.11
CA ASP A 28 -17.60 31.06 1.80
C ASP A 28 -16.11 30.80 1.54
N LEU A 29 -15.39 30.20 2.50
CA LEU A 29 -13.96 29.90 2.41
C LEU A 29 -13.68 28.43 2.16
N THR A 30 -12.80 28.15 1.19
CA THR A 30 -12.16 26.83 1.03
C THR A 30 -10.67 26.95 1.33
N ILE A 31 -10.23 26.32 2.42
CA ILE A 31 -8.82 26.35 2.85
C ILE A 31 -8.16 25.02 2.54
N HIS A 32 -7.05 25.08 1.79
CA HIS A 32 -6.18 23.94 1.53
C HIS A 32 -4.93 24.05 2.37
N LEU A 33 -4.73 23.08 3.26
CA LEU A 33 -3.51 22.98 4.07
C LEU A 33 -2.58 21.93 3.47
N ALA A 34 -1.34 22.34 3.22
CA ALA A 34 -0.24 21.45 2.87
C ALA A 34 0.75 21.43 4.03
N TYR A 35 1.13 20.23 4.48
CA TYR A 35 2.14 20.04 5.50
C TYR A 35 3.42 19.55 4.85
N GLU A 36 4.50 20.27 5.07
CA GLU A 36 5.82 19.89 4.57
C GLU A 36 6.54 19.05 5.62
N LEU A 37 6.97 17.85 5.22
CA LEU A 37 7.84 17.02 6.05
C LEU A 37 9.30 17.48 5.90
N PRO A 38 10.13 17.37 6.95
CA PRO A 38 11.57 17.51 6.81
C PRO A 38 12.09 16.59 5.69
N ALA A 39 13.02 17.08 4.87
CA ALA A 39 13.43 16.43 3.63
C ALA A 39 13.84 14.96 3.82
N GLU A 40 14.59 14.66 4.89
CA GLU A 40 15.02 13.29 5.22
C GLU A 40 13.85 12.37 5.57
N VAL A 41 12.87 12.87 6.34
CA VAL A 41 11.65 12.12 6.69
C VAL A 41 10.81 11.86 5.44
N ALA A 42 10.65 12.87 4.58
CA ALA A 42 9.92 12.74 3.33
C ALA A 42 10.59 11.77 2.35
N ALA A 43 11.93 11.72 2.34
CA ALA A 43 12.69 10.79 1.52
C ALA A 43 12.49 9.35 2.01
N ALA A 44 12.70 9.10 3.30
CA ALA A 44 12.51 7.78 3.90
C ALA A 44 11.07 7.26 3.73
N TRP A 45 10.06 8.13 3.90
CA TRP A 45 8.66 7.77 3.69
C TRP A 45 8.36 7.35 2.25
N ARG A 46 8.84 8.14 1.27
CA ARG A 46 8.64 7.82 -0.16
C ARG A 46 9.36 6.54 -0.57
N GLU A 47 10.56 6.30 -0.04
CA GLU A 47 11.28 5.06 -0.30
C GLU A 47 10.54 3.84 0.26
N ALA A 48 10.06 3.91 1.50
CA ALA A 48 9.26 2.86 2.11
C ALA A 48 7.98 2.57 1.31
N GLU A 49 7.30 3.61 0.85
CA GLU A 49 6.12 3.50 -0.01
C GLU A 49 6.45 2.80 -1.33
N SER A 50 7.53 3.22 -1.99
CA SER A 50 7.98 2.61 -3.25
C SER A 50 8.34 1.13 -3.08
N LEU A 51 9.02 0.77 -1.98
CA LEU A 51 9.34 -0.62 -1.67
C LEU A 51 8.08 -1.44 -1.39
N ARG A 52 7.08 -0.86 -0.73
CA ARG A 52 5.79 -1.54 -0.50
C ARG A 52 5.10 -1.85 -1.82
N THR A 53 5.00 -0.88 -2.73
CA THR A 53 4.40 -1.11 -4.06
C THR A 53 5.15 -2.20 -4.83
N GLN A 54 6.49 -2.16 -4.83
CA GLN A 54 7.31 -3.20 -5.47
C GLN A 54 7.08 -4.59 -4.85
N ALA A 55 6.94 -4.67 -3.52
CA ALA A 55 6.65 -5.92 -2.83
C ALA A 55 5.27 -6.48 -3.22
N GLU A 56 4.24 -5.63 -3.26
CA GLU A 56 2.89 -6.02 -3.68
C GLU A 56 2.88 -6.57 -5.13
N GLU A 57 3.58 -5.91 -6.05
CA GLU A 57 3.74 -6.36 -7.43
C GLU A 57 4.51 -7.70 -7.51
N ALA A 58 5.61 -7.81 -6.77
CA ALA A 58 6.42 -9.03 -6.73
C ALA A 58 5.65 -10.21 -6.14
N GLU A 59 4.88 -10.00 -5.07
CA GLU A 59 4.03 -11.02 -4.45
C GLU A 59 2.94 -11.50 -5.41
N SER A 60 2.26 -10.56 -6.08
CA SER A 60 1.25 -10.87 -7.10
C SER A 60 1.84 -11.72 -8.23
N ARG A 61 2.99 -11.30 -8.78
CA ARG A 61 3.69 -12.02 -9.83
C ARG A 61 4.16 -13.41 -9.36
N ALA A 62 4.71 -13.51 -8.16
CA ALA A 62 5.14 -14.78 -7.58
C ALA A 62 3.97 -15.74 -7.39
N ALA A 63 2.80 -15.25 -6.99
CA ALA A 63 1.60 -16.07 -6.86
C ALA A 63 1.14 -16.64 -8.21
N LEU A 64 1.16 -15.84 -9.27
CA LEU A 64 0.83 -16.28 -10.63
C LEU A 64 1.82 -17.34 -11.12
N LEU A 65 3.12 -17.06 -11.04
CA LEU A 65 4.18 -17.97 -11.49
C LEU A 65 4.17 -19.30 -10.73
N ARG A 66 3.89 -19.29 -9.42
CA ARG A 66 3.76 -20.54 -8.64
C ARG A 66 2.61 -21.42 -9.14
N ARG A 67 1.46 -20.82 -9.47
CA ARG A 67 0.32 -21.56 -10.04
C ARG A 67 0.67 -22.13 -11.41
N GLU A 68 1.28 -21.31 -12.26
CA GLU A 68 1.73 -21.74 -13.59
C GLU A 68 2.73 -22.89 -13.50
N ALA A 69 3.73 -22.79 -12.62
CA ALA A 69 4.73 -23.83 -12.41
C ALA A 69 4.10 -25.14 -11.90
N VAL A 70 3.19 -25.07 -10.93
CA VAL A 70 2.47 -26.26 -10.43
C VAL A 70 1.64 -26.91 -11.54
N ARG A 71 0.86 -26.12 -12.28
CA ARG A 71 0.03 -26.64 -13.37
C ARG A 71 0.88 -27.22 -14.50
N GLY A 72 1.97 -26.55 -14.86
CA GLY A 72 2.92 -26.99 -15.87
C GLY A 72 3.61 -28.30 -15.48
N LEU A 73 4.05 -28.43 -14.22
CA LEU A 73 4.64 -29.67 -13.74
C LEU A 73 3.64 -30.84 -13.83
N LEU A 74 2.41 -30.63 -13.37
CA LEU A 74 1.38 -31.67 -13.38
C LEU A 74 0.90 -32.03 -14.79
N SER A 75 0.87 -31.09 -15.74
CA SER A 75 0.38 -31.35 -17.10
C SER A 75 1.45 -31.92 -18.03
N GLN A 76 2.72 -31.58 -17.81
CA GLN A 76 3.84 -32.03 -18.63
C GLN A 76 4.47 -33.34 -18.11
N THR A 77 4.06 -33.79 -16.93
CA THR A 77 4.54 -35.03 -16.34
C THR A 77 3.35 -35.92 -15.96
N HIS A 78 3.63 -37.18 -15.60
CA HIS A 78 2.63 -38.07 -15.02
C HIS A 78 2.67 -38.08 -13.48
N MET A 79 3.26 -37.05 -12.86
CA MET A 79 3.36 -36.97 -11.41
C MET A 79 1.99 -36.76 -10.76
N SER A 80 1.76 -37.47 -9.67
CA SER A 80 0.67 -37.17 -8.75
C SER A 80 0.93 -35.85 -8.01
N GLN A 81 -0.12 -35.25 -7.45
CA GLN A 81 0.01 -34.05 -6.61
C GLN A 81 0.89 -34.27 -5.36
N ALA A 82 1.01 -35.51 -4.88
CA ALA A 82 1.87 -35.84 -3.75
C ALA A 82 3.35 -35.79 -4.14
N GLU A 83 3.71 -36.38 -5.29
CA GLU A 83 5.07 -36.35 -5.82
C GLU A 83 5.49 -34.92 -6.21
N ALA A 84 4.60 -34.16 -6.86
CA ALA A 84 4.82 -32.75 -7.13
C ALA A 84 5.06 -31.94 -5.85
N GLY A 85 4.38 -32.29 -4.75
CA GLY A 85 4.61 -31.70 -3.43
C GLY A 85 6.03 -31.94 -2.92
N VAL A 86 6.51 -33.18 -3.02
CA VAL A 86 7.90 -33.52 -2.64
C VAL A 86 8.91 -32.74 -3.48
N VAL A 87 8.74 -32.70 -4.80
CA VAL A 87 9.66 -32.01 -5.72
C VAL A 87 9.70 -30.50 -5.46
N LEU A 88 8.54 -29.88 -5.19
CA LEU A 88 8.43 -28.44 -5.00
C LEU A 88 8.59 -28.00 -3.54
N GLY A 89 8.79 -28.93 -2.59
CA GLY A 89 8.84 -28.62 -1.17
C GLY A 89 7.51 -28.10 -0.61
N LEU A 90 6.38 -28.55 -1.16
CA LEU A 90 5.03 -28.15 -0.80
C LEU A 90 4.24 -29.32 -0.24
N SER A 91 3.25 -29.04 0.63
CA SER A 91 2.27 -30.06 0.98
C SER A 91 1.37 -30.40 -0.21
N LYS A 92 0.85 -31.63 -0.26
CA LYS A 92 -0.15 -32.04 -1.28
C LYS A 92 -1.33 -31.05 -1.35
N GLN A 93 -1.82 -30.60 -0.19
CA GLN A 93 -2.92 -29.63 -0.11
C GLN A 93 -2.55 -28.30 -0.79
N ARG A 94 -1.33 -27.81 -0.58
CA ARG A 94 -0.87 -26.57 -1.21
C ARG A 94 -0.72 -26.73 -2.73
N VAL A 95 -0.24 -27.88 -3.20
CA VAL A 95 -0.23 -28.22 -4.64
C VAL A 95 -1.65 -28.20 -5.20
N GLN A 96 -2.60 -28.82 -4.53
CA GLN A 96 -4.01 -28.83 -4.95
C GLN A 96 -4.60 -27.41 -5.07
N GLN A 97 -4.33 -26.54 -4.08
CA GLN A 97 -4.78 -25.13 -4.10
C GLN A 97 -4.16 -24.29 -5.23
N LEU A 98 -2.92 -24.61 -5.63
CA LEU A 98 -2.23 -23.92 -6.71
C LEU A 98 -2.61 -24.47 -8.08
N ALA A 99 -2.99 -25.75 -8.14
CA ALA A 99 -3.47 -26.41 -9.34
C ALA A 99 -4.90 -26.01 -9.70
N SER A 100 -5.76 -25.74 -8.70
CA SER A 100 -7.14 -25.27 -8.89
C SER A 100 -7.24 -23.94 -9.62
#